data_AF-A0A1Y3BEV2-F1
#
_entry.id   AF-A0A1Y3BEV2-F1
#
_cell.length_a   1.000
_cell.length_b   1.000
_cell.length_c   1.000
_cell.angle_alpha   90.00
_cell.angle_beta   90.00
_cell.angle_gamma   90.00
#
_symmetry.space_group_name_H-M   'P 1'
#
loop_
_entity.id
_entity.type
_entity.pdbx_description
1 polymer ?
#
loop_
_entity_poly.entity_id
_entity_poly.type
_entity_poly.pdbx_seq_one_letter_code
_entity_poly.pdbx_strand_id
1 'polypeptide(L)'
;MSTENLKYLTSEQALQDAANFIEFINDKYGLIRNKWIVFGGSYSGSLAAWFRMKYPHLVAGAIASSAPVQAVLDFEDYLKVVDESLGEHCVREIKSATDDLSKLIKSKNNWPEIQKKFMLCSPFDGSNPLDVSNFFGNLAGNFEGVVQYNKDNRAFE
;
A
#
# COMPACT_ATOMS: atom_id res chain seq x y z
N MET A 1 -15.79 17.01 3.09
CA MET A 1 -16.19 15.77 2.38
C MET A 1 -16.84 14.86 3.43
N SER A 2 -18.14 14.57 3.32
CA SER A 2 -18.82 13.63 4.24
C SER A 2 -18.83 12.22 3.63
N THR A 3 -19.17 11.20 4.43
CA THR A 3 -19.36 9.83 3.95
C THR A 3 -20.45 9.75 2.88
N GLU A 4 -21.48 10.60 2.96
CA GLU A 4 -22.54 10.70 1.96
C GLU A 4 -22.01 11.11 0.57
N ASN A 5 -20.98 11.97 0.52
CA ASN A 5 -20.32 12.32 -0.74
C ASN A 5 -19.55 11.14 -1.36
N LEU A 6 -19.23 10.09 -0.60
CA LEU A 6 -18.43 8.93 -1.05
C LEU A 6 -19.27 7.77 -1.57
N LYS A 7 -20.60 7.90 -1.66
CA LYS A 7 -21.51 6.83 -2.10
C LYS A 7 -21.22 6.26 -3.50
N TYR A 8 -20.50 7.00 -4.34
CA TYR A 8 -20.09 6.57 -5.68
C TYR A 8 -18.63 6.12 -5.76
N LEU A 9 -17.86 6.25 -4.67
CA LEU A 9 -16.46 5.84 -4.63
C LEU A 9 -16.37 4.31 -4.49
N THR A 10 -16.47 3.60 -5.61
CA THR A 10 -16.43 2.14 -5.69
C THR A 10 -15.58 1.69 -6.87
N SER A 11 -15.00 0.50 -6.77
CA SER A 11 -14.29 -0.14 -7.89
C SER A 11 -15.19 -0.33 -9.11
N GLU A 12 -16.45 -0.71 -8.89
CA GLU A 12 -17.44 -0.97 -9.93
C GLU A 12 -17.71 0.27 -10.77
N GLN A 13 -17.89 1.43 -10.12
CA GLN A 13 -18.07 2.70 -10.82
C GLN A 13 -16.80 3.07 -11.60
N ALA A 14 -15.61 2.91 -11.01
CA ALA A 14 -14.35 3.18 -11.71
C ALA A 14 -14.17 2.30 -12.96
N LEU A 15 -14.59 1.03 -12.90
CA LEU A 15 -14.59 0.14 -14.07
C LEU A 15 -15.62 0.61 -15.11
N GLN A 16 -16.82 1.01 -14.70
CA GLN A 16 -17.83 1.52 -15.63
C GLN A 16 -17.39 2.82 -16.31
N ASP A 17 -16.71 3.72 -15.59
CA ASP A 17 -16.14 4.94 -16.15
C ASP A 17 -15.10 4.64 -17.23
N ALA A 18 -14.23 3.65 -17.00
CA ALA A 18 -13.25 3.20 -17.99
C ALA A 18 -13.92 2.56 -19.23
N ALA A 19 -15.01 1.82 -19.05
CA ALA A 19 -15.79 1.26 -20.15
C ALA A 19 -16.42 2.36 -21.01
N ASN A 20 -17.10 3.31 -20.36
CA ASN A 20 -17.71 4.47 -21.01
C ASN A 20 -16.66 5.28 -21.79
N PHE A 21 -15.46 5.45 -21.23
CA PHE A 21 -14.36 6.13 -21.92
C PHE A 21 -13.95 5.41 -23.20
N ILE A 22 -13.75 4.09 -23.17
CA ILE A 22 -13.36 3.31 -24.35
C ILE A 22 -14.42 3.43 -25.45
N GLU A 23 -15.69 3.28 -25.10
CA GLU A 23 -16.80 3.40 -26.06
C GLU A 23 -16.86 4.80 -26.66
N PHE A 24 -16.75 5.84 -25.83
CA PHE A 24 -16.73 7.23 -26.28
C PHE A 24 -15.57 7.52 -27.23
N ILE A 25 -14.36 7.05 -26.93
CA ILE A 25 -13.19 7.26 -27.79
C ILE A 25 -13.31 6.46 -29.09
N ASN A 26 -13.85 5.25 -29.04
CA ASN A 26 -14.09 4.46 -30.24
C ASN A 26 -15.08 5.15 -31.18
N ASP A 27 -16.18 5.70 -30.66
CA ASP A 27 -17.18 6.44 -31.43
C ASP A 27 -16.58 7.73 -32.00
N LYS A 28 -15.97 8.55 -31.13
CA LYS A 28 -15.40 9.86 -31.49
C LYS A 28 -14.35 9.79 -32.60
N TYR A 29 -13.55 8.72 -32.65
CA TYR A 29 -12.44 8.58 -33.61
C TYR A 29 -12.63 7.43 -34.61
N GLY A 30 -13.79 6.75 -34.61
CA GLY A 30 -14.07 5.65 -35.56
C GLY A 30 -13.16 4.43 -35.40
N LEU A 31 -12.76 4.09 -34.18
CA LEU A 31 -11.79 3.01 -33.89
C LEU A 31 -12.43 1.61 -33.92
N ILE A 32 -12.85 1.14 -35.10
CA ILE A 32 -13.64 -0.10 -35.24
C ILE A 32 -12.79 -1.38 -35.13
N ARG A 33 -11.53 -1.34 -35.57
CA ARG A 33 -10.64 -2.53 -35.61
C ARG A 33 -9.53 -2.50 -34.57
N ASN A 34 -9.41 -1.40 -33.85
CA ASN A 34 -8.36 -1.18 -32.86
C ASN A 34 -8.60 -2.08 -31.63
N LYS A 35 -7.52 -2.41 -30.93
CA LYS A 35 -7.57 -3.21 -29.70
C LYS A 35 -7.04 -2.38 -28.55
N TRP A 36 -7.78 -2.39 -27.45
CA TRP A 36 -7.38 -1.76 -26.20
C TRP A 36 -6.66 -2.77 -25.31
N ILE A 37 -5.57 -2.34 -24.69
CA ILE A 37 -4.90 -3.06 -23.59
C ILE A 37 -4.92 -2.13 -22.39
N VAL A 38 -5.39 -2.61 -21.25
CA VAL A 38 -5.40 -1.83 -20.00
C VAL A 38 -4.18 -2.17 -19.16
N PHE A 39 -3.60 -1.16 -18.54
CA PHE A 39 -2.41 -1.29 -17.70
C PHE A 39 -2.71 -0.72 -16.32
N GLY A 40 -2.14 -1.33 -15.29
CA GLY A 40 -2.20 -0.80 -13.94
C GLY A 40 -1.18 -1.42 -13.01
N GLY A 41 -0.80 -0.66 -11.99
CA GLY A 41 0.05 -1.08 -10.88
C GLY A 41 -0.70 -0.99 -9.54
N SER A 42 -0.40 -1.88 -8.59
CA SER A 42 -1.06 -1.87 -7.26
C SER A 42 -2.58 -1.95 -7.41
N TYR A 43 -3.35 -1.09 -6.72
CA TYR A 43 -4.81 -1.02 -6.84
C TYR A 43 -5.29 -0.88 -8.29
N SER A 44 -4.64 -0.03 -9.10
CA SER A 44 -4.99 0.11 -10.52
C SER A 44 -4.67 -1.15 -11.34
N GLY A 45 -3.72 -1.97 -10.88
CA GLY A 45 -3.47 -3.30 -11.42
C GLY A 45 -4.63 -4.25 -11.13
N SER A 46 -5.19 -4.21 -9.93
CA SER A 46 -6.42 -4.95 -9.60
C SER A 46 -7.58 -4.49 -10.48
N LEU A 47 -7.76 -3.18 -10.66
CA LEU A 47 -8.74 -2.63 -11.61
C LEU A 47 -8.50 -3.11 -13.04
N ALA A 48 -7.26 -3.12 -13.54
CA ALA A 48 -6.95 -3.61 -14.88
C ALA A 48 -7.33 -5.10 -15.06
N ALA A 49 -7.01 -5.94 -14.07
CA ALA A 49 -7.40 -7.34 -14.06
C ALA A 49 -8.94 -7.51 -14.05
N TRP A 50 -9.63 -6.83 -13.13
CA TRP A 50 -11.09 -6.89 -13.03
C TRP A 50 -11.78 -6.31 -14.26
N PHE A 51 -11.22 -5.26 -14.87
CA PHE A 51 -11.72 -4.67 -16.11
C PHE A 51 -11.72 -5.69 -17.24
N ARG A 52 -10.60 -6.40 -17.44
CA ARG A 52 -10.53 -7.48 -18.44
C ARG A 52 -11.52 -8.61 -18.14
N MET A 53 -11.74 -8.94 -16.88
CA MET A 53 -12.71 -9.98 -16.48
C MET A 53 -14.16 -9.55 -16.75
N LYS A 54 -14.52 -8.29 -16.45
CA LYS A 54 -15.90 -7.79 -16.53
C LYS A 54 -16.28 -7.25 -17.91
N TYR A 55 -15.33 -6.65 -18.62
CA TYR A 55 -15.52 -6.05 -19.95
C TYR A 55 -14.60 -6.68 -21.02
N PRO A 56 -14.59 -8.02 -21.17
CA PRO A 56 -13.70 -8.70 -22.13
C PRO A 56 -14.03 -8.37 -23.59
N HIS A 57 -15.20 -7.77 -23.86
CA HIS A 57 -15.62 -7.30 -25.17
C HIS A 57 -15.02 -5.94 -25.56
N LEU A 58 -14.53 -5.15 -24.58
CA LEU A 58 -13.96 -3.82 -24.82
C LEU A 58 -12.43 -3.82 -24.93
N VAL A 59 -11.74 -4.74 -24.25
CA VAL A 59 -10.27 -4.83 -24.23
C VAL A 59 -9.79 -6.17 -24.72
N ALA A 60 -8.63 -6.22 -25.37
CA ALA A 60 -7.99 -7.47 -25.79
C ALA A 60 -7.20 -8.14 -24.64
N GLY A 61 -6.72 -7.36 -23.67
CA GLY A 61 -5.89 -7.85 -22.58
C GLY A 61 -5.69 -6.81 -21.48
N ALA A 62 -5.07 -7.27 -20.39
CA ALA A 62 -4.71 -6.44 -19.25
C ALA A 62 -3.30 -6.78 -18.75
N ILE A 63 -2.57 -5.76 -18.30
CA ILE A 63 -1.31 -5.89 -17.59
C ILE A 63 -1.52 -5.36 -16.17
N ALA A 64 -1.59 -6.30 -15.22
CA ALA A 64 -1.92 -6.06 -13.83
C ALA A 64 -0.66 -6.25 -12.97
N SER A 65 0.19 -5.24 -12.92
CA SER A 65 1.48 -5.30 -12.21
C SER A 65 1.28 -5.16 -10.70
N SER A 66 1.87 -6.07 -9.92
CA SER A 66 1.82 -6.04 -8.44
C SER A 66 0.40 -5.84 -7.90
N ALA A 67 -0.58 -6.49 -8.54
CA ALA A 67 -2.00 -6.29 -8.29
C ALA A 67 -2.50 -7.15 -7.12
N PRO A 68 -2.94 -6.58 -5.99
CA PRO A 68 -3.64 -7.33 -4.95
C PRO A 68 -5.08 -7.60 -5.41
N VAL A 69 -5.26 -8.60 -6.29
CA VAL A 69 -6.58 -8.96 -6.85
C VAL A 69 -7.53 -9.56 -5.81
N GLN A 70 -6.98 -10.06 -4.71
CA GLN A 70 -7.71 -10.51 -3.54
C GLN A 70 -7.58 -9.48 -2.42
N ALA A 71 -8.71 -8.96 -1.95
CA ALA A 71 -8.75 -8.12 -0.77
C ALA A 71 -8.64 -8.98 0.50
N VAL A 72 -7.63 -8.71 1.31
CA VAL A 72 -7.41 -9.35 2.62
C VAL A 72 -7.46 -8.24 3.67
N LEU A 73 -8.32 -8.38 4.67
CA LEU A 73 -8.49 -7.36 5.72
C LEU A 73 -7.25 -7.28 6.61
N ASP A 74 -6.85 -8.42 7.18
CA ASP A 74 -5.68 -8.55 8.04
C ASP A 74 -4.55 -9.22 7.25
N PHE A 75 -3.82 -8.42 6.48
CA PHE A 75 -2.82 -8.93 5.54
C PHE A 75 -1.42 -9.02 6.17
N GLU A 76 -1.26 -9.95 7.11
CA GLU A 76 0.02 -10.18 7.80
C GLU A 76 1.16 -10.59 6.86
N ASP A 77 0.84 -11.25 5.74
CA ASP A 77 1.85 -11.72 4.78
C ASP A 77 2.65 -10.58 4.15
N TYR A 78 2.10 -9.35 4.13
CA TYR A 78 2.87 -8.17 3.72
C TYR A 78 4.12 -7.99 4.58
N LEU A 79 3.98 -8.07 5.91
CA LEU A 79 5.10 -7.93 6.83
C LEU A 79 6.03 -9.15 6.83
N LYS A 80 5.53 -10.34 6.52
CA LYS A 80 6.38 -11.53 6.32
C LYS A 80 7.34 -11.33 5.14
N VAL A 81 6.83 -10.81 4.02
CA VAL A 81 7.67 -10.50 2.85
C VAL A 81 8.69 -9.41 3.19
N VAL A 82 8.32 -8.40 4.00
CA VAL A 82 9.26 -7.38 4.49
C VAL A 82 10.37 -8.04 5.33
N ASP A 83 10.01 -8.89 6.30
CA ASP A 83 10.97 -9.61 7.14
C ASP A 83 11.93 -10.47 6.30
N GLU A 84 11.40 -11.29 5.40
CA GLU A 84 12.18 -12.16 4.51
C GLU A 84 13.11 -11.38 3.55
N SER A 85 12.76 -10.13 3.24
CA SER A 85 13.56 -9.25 2.37
C SER A 85 14.72 -8.56 3.10
N LEU A 86 14.63 -8.43 4.42
CA LEU A 86 15.65 -7.80 5.25
C LEU A 86 16.59 -8.90 5.73
N GLY A 87 17.80 -9.00 5.16
CA GLY A 87 18.72 -10.11 5.46
C GLY A 87 18.89 -10.39 6.97
N GLU A 88 19.18 -11.64 7.34
CA GLU A 88 19.00 -12.14 8.72
C GLU A 88 19.58 -11.27 9.85
N HIS A 89 20.75 -10.67 9.64
CA HIS A 89 21.37 -9.77 10.62
C HIS A 89 20.48 -8.55 10.90
N CYS A 90 19.93 -7.94 9.85
CA CYS A 90 19.03 -6.80 9.96
C CYS A 90 17.78 -7.16 10.75
N VAL A 91 17.13 -8.28 10.42
CA VAL A 91 15.95 -8.78 11.13
C VAL A 91 16.22 -9.01 12.62
N ARG A 92 17.36 -9.62 12.97
CA ARG A 92 17.73 -9.84 14.37
C ARG A 92 17.89 -8.52 15.14
N GLU A 93 18.55 -7.53 14.56
CA GLU A 93 18.73 -6.22 15.19
C GLU A 93 17.41 -5.46 15.33
N ILE A 94 16.55 -5.48 14.29
CA ILE A 94 15.21 -4.89 14.34
C ILE A 94 14.38 -5.54 15.46
N LYS A 95 14.39 -6.88 15.54
CA LYS A 95 13.68 -7.61 16.58
C LYS A 95 14.19 -7.23 17.97
N SER A 96 15.50 -7.20 18.17
CA SER A 96 16.11 -6.84 19.46
C SER A 96 15.74 -5.41 19.86
N ALA A 97 15.82 -4.46 18.94
CA ALA A 97 15.46 -3.07 19.18
C ALA A 97 13.97 -2.92 19.53
N THR A 98 13.08 -3.63 18.81
CA THR A 98 11.63 -3.65 19.10
C THR A 98 11.32 -4.26 20.46
N ASP A 99 12.00 -5.35 20.84
CA ASP A 99 11.84 -6.00 22.15
C ASP A 99 12.26 -5.05 23.29
N ASP A 100 13.40 -4.36 23.13
CA ASP A 100 13.90 -3.42 24.13
C ASP A 100 13.02 -2.18 24.24
N LEU A 101 12.55 -1.64 23.12
CA LEU A 101 11.59 -0.55 23.11
C LEU A 101 10.27 -0.94 23.80
N SER A 102 9.78 -2.16 23.54
CA SER A 102 8.56 -2.70 24.18
C SER A 102 8.69 -2.83 25.69
N LYS A 103 9.92 -3.02 26.23
CA LYS A 103 10.18 -2.98 27.67
C LYS A 103 10.23 -1.54 28.18
N LEU A 104 10.90 -0.64 27.45
CA LEU A 104 11.06 0.76 27.85
C LEU A 104 9.71 1.48 28.00
N ILE A 105 8.78 1.28 27.07
CA ILE A 105 7.48 1.97 27.07
C ILE A 105 6.63 1.68 28.32
N LYS A 106 6.84 0.54 28.99
CA LYS A 106 6.06 0.11 30.16
C LYS A 106 6.28 1.01 31.38
N SER A 107 7.40 1.71 31.45
CA SER A 107 7.71 2.63 32.54
C SER A 107 7.55 4.06 32.09
N LYS A 108 6.64 4.80 32.74
CA LYS A 108 6.40 6.22 32.48
C LYS A 108 7.65 7.09 32.64
N ASN A 109 8.59 6.68 33.50
CA ASN A 109 9.85 7.38 33.71
C ASN A 109 10.76 7.36 32.47
N ASN A 110 10.56 6.40 31.56
CA ASN A 110 11.36 6.27 30.34
C ASN A 110 10.79 7.08 29.17
N TRP A 111 9.56 7.59 29.25
CA TRP A 111 8.92 8.29 28.13
C TRP A 111 9.67 9.54 27.65
N PRO A 112 10.24 10.39 28.54
CA PRO A 112 11.08 11.51 28.08
C PRO A 112 12.33 11.06 27.31
N GLU A 113 12.90 9.90 27.66
CA GLU A 113 14.03 9.33 26.94
C GLU A 113 13.61 8.83 25.55
N ILE A 114 12.46 8.17 25.44
CA ILE A 114 11.89 7.73 24.15
C ILE A 114 11.65 8.95 23.25
N GLN A 115 10.99 9.99 23.79
CA GLN A 115 10.77 11.24 23.07
C GLN A 115 12.08 11.83 22.53
N LYS A 116 13.13 11.85 23.36
CA LYS A 116 14.45 12.37 22.97
C LYS A 116 15.14 11.49 21.93
N LYS A 117 15.17 10.17 22.11
CA LYS A 117 15.85 9.22 21.20
C LYS A 117 15.25 9.25 19.79
N PHE A 118 13.92 9.30 19.71
CA PHE A 118 13.19 9.27 18.44
C PHE A 118 12.79 10.67 17.95
N MET A 119 13.23 11.73 18.64
CA MET A 119 12.97 13.13 18.29
C MET A 119 11.49 13.42 18.03
N LEU A 120 10.60 12.90 18.89
CA LEU A 120 9.16 13.01 18.70
C LEU A 120 8.69 14.46 18.89
N CYS A 121 7.77 14.90 18.03
CA CYS A 121 7.22 16.26 18.05
C CYS A 121 6.33 16.54 19.28
N SER A 122 5.75 15.49 19.88
CA SER A 122 4.88 15.57 21.04
C SER A 122 5.39 14.64 22.15
N PRO A 123 5.05 14.93 23.43
CA PRO A 123 5.36 14.02 24.52
C PRO A 123 4.82 12.62 24.26
N PHE A 124 5.66 11.60 24.41
CA PHE A 124 5.23 10.21 24.27
C PHE A 124 4.29 9.83 25.42
N ASP A 125 3.14 9.25 25.09
CA ASP A 125 2.19 8.68 26.04
C ASP A 125 2.03 7.18 25.80
N GLY A 126 2.79 6.38 26.55
CA GLY A 126 2.71 4.92 26.49
C GLY A 126 1.43 4.34 27.10
N SER A 127 0.58 5.14 27.73
CA SER A 127 -0.73 4.69 28.24
C SER A 127 -1.84 4.75 27.18
N ASN A 128 -1.63 5.50 26.10
CA ASN A 128 -2.54 5.54 24.97
C ASN A 128 -2.18 4.43 23.96
N PRO A 129 -2.99 3.38 23.81
CA PRO A 129 -2.69 2.28 22.89
C PRO A 129 -2.63 2.73 21.43
N LEU A 130 -3.32 3.81 21.06
CA LEU A 130 -3.25 4.38 19.70
C LEU A 130 -1.92 5.08 19.45
N ASP A 131 -1.36 5.78 20.44
CA ASP A 131 -0.04 6.42 20.31
C ASP A 131 1.06 5.37 20.22
N VAL A 132 0.96 4.30 21.02
CA VAL A 132 1.87 3.16 20.95
C VAL A 132 1.78 2.49 19.58
N SER A 133 0.58 2.16 19.11
CA SER A 133 0.36 1.50 17.81
C SER A 133 0.86 2.36 16.65
N ASN A 134 0.54 3.66 16.67
CA ASN A 134 1.01 4.60 15.65
C ASN A 134 2.54 4.70 15.68
N PHE A 135 3.17 4.78 16.86
CA PHE A 135 4.61 4.88 16.97
C PHE A 135 5.33 3.64 16.40
N PHE A 136 4.93 2.43 16.78
CA PHE A 136 5.49 1.20 16.22
C PHE A 136 5.19 1.05 14.72
N GLY A 137 3.99 1.43 14.27
CA GLY A 137 3.63 1.43 12.85
C GLY A 137 4.52 2.37 12.03
N ASN A 138 4.81 3.57 12.53
CA ASN A 138 5.73 4.50 11.87
C ASN A 138 7.17 3.96 11.80
N LEU A 139 7.63 3.25 12.83
CA LEU A 139 8.95 2.61 12.82
C LEU A 139 9.00 1.48 11.77
N ALA A 140 7.98 0.60 11.77
CA ALA A 140 7.86 -0.48 10.79
C ALA A 140 7.79 0.05 9.34
N GLY A 141 7.05 1.14 9.12
CA GLY A 141 6.88 1.79 7.82
C GLY A 141 8.19 2.21 7.14
N ASN A 142 9.26 2.49 7.91
CA ASN A 142 10.58 2.76 7.33
C ASN A 142 11.14 1.53 6.60
N PHE A 143 11.01 0.35 7.18
CA PHE A 143 11.49 -0.89 6.60
C PHE A 143 10.62 -1.34 5.43
N GLU A 144 9.30 -1.18 5.56
CA GLU A 144 8.34 -1.41 4.47
C GLU A 144 8.69 -0.55 3.24
N GLY A 145 8.97 0.74 3.44
CA GLY A 145 9.37 1.65 2.37
C GLY A 145 10.69 1.24 1.70
N VAL A 146 11.69 0.83 2.48
CA VAL A 146 12.97 0.34 1.95
C VAL A 146 12.77 -0.89 1.08
N VAL A 147 11.99 -1.87 1.54
CA VAL A 147 11.72 -3.09 0.75
C VAL A 147 10.92 -2.78 -0.51
N GLN A 148 9.88 -1.96 -0.39
CA GLN A 148 8.96 -1.63 -1.49
C GLN A 148 9.65 -0.91 -2.66
N TYR A 149 10.62 -0.04 -2.37
CA TYR A 149 11.29 0.80 -3.37
C TYR A 149 12.78 0.49 -3.51
N ASN A 150 13.21 -0.69 -3.05
CA ASN A 150 14.61 -1.08 -3.16
C ASN A 150 15.04 -1.10 -4.63
N LYS A 151 16.06 -0.29 -4.96
CA LYS A 151 16.59 -0.11 -6.32
C LYS A 151 15.59 0.46 -7.34
N ASP A 152 14.49 1.07 -6.90
CA ASP A 152 13.56 1.75 -7.81
C ASP A 152 14.29 2.89 -8.56
N ASN A 153 14.09 2.96 -9.88
CA ASN A 153 14.74 3.90 -10.80
C ASN A 153 16.29 3.91 -10.81
N ARG A 154 16.96 2.85 -10.35
CA ARG A 154 18.44 2.74 -10.36
C ARG A 154 19.03 2.07 -11.59
N ALA A 155 18.30 2.01 -12.70
CA ALA A 155 18.78 1.37 -13.94
C ALA A 155 20.03 2.05 -14.55
N PHE A 156 20.47 3.19 -14.00
CA PHE A 156 21.63 3.96 -14.44
C PHE A 156 22.73 4.09 -13.36
N GLU A 157 22.64 3.33 -12.26
CA GLU A 157 23.75 3.15 -11.29
C GLU A 157 24.63 1.94 -11.65
#